data_AF-A0A9X7AS13-F1
#
_entry.id   AF-A0A9X7AS13-F1
#
_cell.length_a   1.000
_cell.length_b   1.000
_cell.length_c   1.000
_cell.angle_alpha   90.00
_cell.angle_beta   90.00
_cell.angle_gamma   90.00
#
_symmetry.space_group_name_H-M   'P 1'
#
loop_
_entity.id
_entity.type
_entity.pdbx_description
1 polymer ?
#
loop_
_entity_poly.entity_id
_entity_poly.type
_entity_poly.pdbx_seq_one_letter_code
_entity_poly.pdbx_strand_id
1 'polypeptide(L)'
;MNVTKHFKRRYAQRIKNIKGKEEISLFVTTNQDKISEDAKKMMEHAIFIWKGQLGESNITRNFYINGDIILVADTDNTALVTLYKTDYGYPDKTNRKIAKDLLENIQGLNAELEVAELAMQEELNKVDIEIDSLDVQLKSLKAQAELVESRKKAKVSERKSLFTKTRTVKEEIEKFAKMLCNSIEYKVDVKEM
;
A
#
# COMPACT_ATOMS: atom_id res chain seq x y z
N MET A 1 28.94 -16.89 0.45
CA MET A 1 28.24 -17.30 -0.77
C MET A 1 28.90 -18.53 -1.39
N ASN A 2 28.11 -19.56 -1.71
CA ASN A 2 28.56 -20.79 -2.36
C ASN A 2 28.67 -20.60 -3.88
N VAL A 3 29.50 -21.40 -4.55
CA VAL A 3 29.65 -21.39 -6.02
C VAL A 3 29.24 -22.75 -6.57
N THR A 4 28.12 -22.78 -7.28
CA THR A 4 27.53 -24.05 -7.73
C THR A 4 28.38 -24.76 -8.78
N LYS A 5 28.17 -26.08 -8.93
CA LYS A 5 28.79 -26.87 -10.01
C LYS A 5 28.46 -26.30 -11.40
N HIS A 6 27.23 -25.79 -11.57
CA HIS A 6 26.81 -25.18 -12.83
C HIS A 6 27.61 -23.91 -13.13
N PHE A 7 27.75 -23.01 -12.15
CA PHE A 7 28.57 -21.81 -12.27
C PHE A 7 30.00 -22.14 -12.68
N LYS A 8 30.67 -23.08 -11.98
CA LYS A 8 32.06 -23.44 -12.27
C LYS A 8 32.25 -23.93 -13.72
N ARG A 9 31.31 -24.75 -14.21
CA ARG A 9 31.32 -25.19 -15.62
C ARG A 9 31.13 -24.03 -16.60
N ARG A 10 30.20 -23.12 -16.30
CA ARG A 10 29.97 -21.92 -17.14
C ARG A 10 31.15 -20.96 -17.11
N TYR A 11 31.87 -20.85 -16.00
CA TYR A 11 33.09 -20.04 -15.90
C TYR A 11 34.17 -20.56 -16.87
N ALA A 12 34.44 -21.87 -16.83
CA ALA A 12 35.39 -22.50 -17.76
C ALA A 12 35.01 -22.29 -19.23
N GLN A 13 33.72 -22.46 -19.55
CA GLN A 13 33.19 -22.29 -20.91
C GLN A 13 33.21 -20.84 -21.40
N ARG A 14 32.69 -19.91 -20.59
CA ARG A 14 32.34 -18.54 -21.04
C ARG A 14 33.42 -17.51 -20.72
N ILE A 15 34.22 -17.75 -19.69
CA ILE A 15 35.29 -16.83 -19.26
C ILE A 15 36.65 -17.31 -19.75
N LYS A 16 36.94 -18.62 -19.63
CA LYS A 16 38.20 -19.21 -20.12
C LYS A 16 38.12 -19.75 -21.55
N ASN A 17 36.94 -19.70 -22.18
CA ASN A 17 36.71 -20.11 -23.57
C ASN A 17 37.10 -21.57 -23.88
N ILE A 18 37.01 -22.46 -22.89
CA ILE A 18 37.29 -23.90 -23.05
C ILE A 18 36.07 -24.56 -23.69
N LYS A 19 36.26 -25.23 -24.83
CA LYS A 19 35.18 -25.83 -25.63
C LYS A 19 35.01 -27.33 -25.38
N GLY A 20 36.08 -28.06 -25.04
CA GLY A 20 36.04 -29.51 -24.84
C GLY A 20 35.34 -29.90 -23.54
N LYS A 21 34.36 -30.82 -23.60
CA LYS A 21 33.59 -31.26 -22.42
C LYS A 21 34.48 -31.90 -21.35
N GLU A 22 35.43 -32.74 -21.77
CA GLU A 22 36.40 -33.40 -20.88
C GLU A 22 37.38 -32.38 -20.30
N GLU A 23 37.90 -31.48 -21.13
CA GLU A 23 38.77 -30.38 -20.72
C GLU A 23 38.10 -29.46 -19.68
N ILE A 24 36.83 -29.12 -19.86
CA ILE A 24 36.05 -28.34 -18.90
C ILE A 24 35.97 -29.09 -17.56
N SER A 25 35.68 -30.39 -17.59
CA SER A 25 35.56 -31.19 -16.37
C SER A 25 36.88 -31.29 -15.62
N LEU A 26 37.98 -31.51 -16.36
CA LEU A 26 39.33 -31.54 -15.80
C LEU A 26 39.69 -30.17 -15.22
N PHE A 27 39.55 -29.10 -16.00
CA PHE A 27 39.84 -27.73 -15.57
C PHE A 27 39.06 -27.34 -14.31
N VAL A 28 37.76 -27.61 -14.28
CA VAL A 28 36.92 -27.32 -13.11
C VAL A 28 37.42 -28.10 -11.91
N THR A 29 37.73 -29.39 -12.05
CA THR A 29 38.20 -30.24 -10.95
C THR A 29 39.53 -29.75 -10.39
N THR A 30 40.49 -29.41 -11.25
CA THR A 30 41.82 -28.94 -10.85
C THR A 30 41.80 -27.51 -10.28
N ASN A 31 40.85 -26.66 -10.67
CA ASN A 31 40.85 -25.23 -10.33
C ASN A 31 39.64 -24.79 -9.48
N GLN A 32 38.98 -25.70 -8.76
CA GLN A 32 37.73 -25.39 -8.05
C GLN A 32 37.84 -24.21 -7.08
N ASP A 33 38.92 -24.15 -6.30
CA ASP A 33 39.13 -23.13 -5.29
C ASP A 33 39.39 -21.77 -5.93
N LYS A 34 40.27 -21.75 -6.94
CA LYS A 34 40.58 -20.54 -7.72
C LYS A 34 39.34 -19.97 -8.42
N ILE A 35 38.52 -20.82 -9.04
CA ILE A 35 37.26 -20.38 -9.67
C ILE A 35 36.33 -19.76 -8.61
N SER A 36 36.28 -20.35 -7.41
CA SER A 36 35.42 -19.86 -6.33
C SER A 36 35.92 -18.53 -5.76
N GLU A 37 37.23 -18.36 -5.65
CA GLU A 37 37.85 -17.10 -5.23
C GLU A 37 37.62 -16.00 -6.27
N ASP A 38 37.88 -16.28 -7.56
CA ASP A 38 37.62 -15.35 -8.65
C ASP A 38 36.14 -14.92 -8.67
N ALA A 39 35.21 -15.87 -8.50
CA ALA A 39 33.78 -15.57 -8.47
C ALA A 39 33.39 -14.65 -7.31
N LYS A 40 33.99 -14.84 -6.13
CA LYS A 40 33.76 -13.97 -4.97
C LYS A 40 34.30 -12.56 -5.22
N LYS A 41 35.52 -12.43 -5.75
CA LYS A 41 36.09 -11.14 -6.14
C LYS A 41 35.25 -10.44 -7.21
N MET A 42 34.73 -11.19 -8.19
CA MET A 42 33.82 -10.62 -9.17
C MET A 42 32.55 -10.09 -8.50
N MET A 43 31.97 -10.83 -7.55
CA MET A 43 30.79 -10.40 -6.82
C MET A 43 31.03 -9.18 -5.94
N GLU A 44 32.19 -9.09 -5.27
CA GLU A 44 32.55 -7.96 -4.40
C GLU A 44 32.50 -6.61 -5.12
N HIS A 45 32.82 -6.60 -6.41
CA HIS A 45 32.77 -5.41 -7.26
C HIS A 45 31.54 -5.36 -8.17
N ALA A 46 30.60 -6.30 -8.01
CA ALA A 46 29.43 -6.35 -8.86
C ALA A 46 28.33 -5.39 -8.37
N ILE A 47 27.68 -4.72 -9.32
CA ILE A 47 26.54 -3.85 -9.06
C ILE A 47 25.27 -4.67 -9.19
N PHE A 48 24.38 -4.58 -8.21
CA PHE A 48 23.05 -5.18 -8.30
C PHE A 48 22.24 -4.50 -9.40
N ILE A 49 21.60 -5.28 -10.25
CA ILE A 49 20.79 -4.79 -11.36
C ILE A 49 19.32 -4.89 -10.99
N TRP A 50 18.87 -6.11 -10.70
CA TRP A 50 17.46 -6.44 -10.56
C TRP A 50 17.25 -7.84 -9.96
N LYS A 51 16.09 -8.03 -9.34
CA LYS A 51 15.59 -9.33 -8.86
C LYS A 51 14.33 -9.70 -9.62
N GLY A 52 14.34 -10.83 -10.32
CA GLY A 52 13.18 -11.26 -11.09
C GLY A 52 13.38 -12.53 -11.89
N GLN A 53 12.44 -12.79 -12.78
CA GLN A 53 12.43 -13.93 -13.69
C GLN A 53 12.89 -13.49 -15.07
N LEU A 54 13.77 -14.26 -15.72
CA LEU A 54 14.30 -13.92 -17.03
C LEU A 54 14.06 -15.04 -18.03
N GLY A 55 13.53 -14.69 -19.20
CA GLY A 55 13.14 -15.64 -20.24
C GLY A 55 11.97 -16.52 -19.81
N GLU A 56 11.99 -17.79 -20.22
CA GLU A 56 10.95 -18.78 -19.87
C GLU A 56 11.15 -19.39 -18.47
N SER A 57 12.06 -18.85 -17.64
CA SER A 57 12.32 -19.38 -16.32
C SER A 57 11.31 -18.87 -15.29
N ASN A 58 10.56 -19.78 -14.68
CA ASN A 58 9.67 -19.47 -13.55
C ASN A 58 10.41 -19.29 -12.21
N ILE A 59 11.72 -19.10 -12.23
CA ILE A 59 12.54 -19.00 -11.02
C ILE A 59 13.08 -17.59 -10.88
N THR A 60 12.70 -16.92 -9.80
CA THR A 60 13.24 -15.62 -9.44
C THR A 60 14.72 -15.74 -9.08
N ARG A 61 15.55 -14.84 -9.60
CA ARG A 61 16.99 -14.77 -9.36
C ARG A 61 17.42 -13.34 -9.12
N ASN A 62 18.57 -13.18 -8.48
CA ASN A 62 19.22 -11.89 -8.32
C ASN A 62 20.32 -11.73 -9.38
N PHE A 63 20.30 -10.62 -10.11
CA PHE A 63 21.22 -10.33 -11.20
C PHE A 63 22.17 -9.21 -10.82
N TYR A 64 23.45 -9.43 -11.08
CA TYR A 64 24.53 -8.50 -10.80
C TYR A 64 25.42 -8.35 -12.03
N ILE A 65 26.07 -7.20 -12.19
CA ILE A 65 27.02 -6.95 -13.29
C ILE A 65 28.38 -6.53 -12.74
N ASN A 66 29.44 -7.12 -13.29
CA ASN A 66 30.82 -6.65 -13.10
C ASN A 66 31.47 -6.49 -14.48
N GLY A 67 31.66 -5.24 -14.91
CA GLY A 67 32.11 -4.93 -16.27
C GLY A 67 31.05 -5.35 -17.29
N ASP A 68 31.36 -6.35 -18.10
CA ASP A 68 30.45 -7.00 -19.07
C ASP A 68 29.99 -8.40 -18.63
N ILE A 69 30.28 -8.81 -17.40
CA ILE A 69 29.93 -10.13 -16.89
C ILE A 69 28.70 -10.00 -15.99
N ILE A 70 27.62 -10.70 -16.37
CA ILE A 70 26.46 -10.91 -15.51
C ILE A 70 26.71 -12.11 -14.60
N LEU A 71 26.54 -11.90 -13.30
CA LEU A 71 26.51 -12.91 -12.27
C LEU A 71 25.06 -13.13 -11.84
N VAL A 72 24.65 -14.38 -11.69
CA VAL A 72 23.30 -14.75 -11.27
C VAL A 72 23.37 -15.51 -9.96
N ALA A 73 22.78 -14.95 -8.92
CA ALA A 73 22.60 -15.59 -7.63
C ALA A 73 21.18 -16.15 -7.46
N ASP A 74 21.01 -17.08 -6.53
CA ASP A 74 19.70 -17.52 -6.09
C ASP A 74 18.93 -16.41 -5.37
N THR A 75 17.63 -16.63 -5.15
CA THR A 75 16.69 -15.65 -4.57
C THR A 75 17.16 -15.07 -3.24
N ASP A 76 17.85 -15.91 -2.46
CA ASP A 76 18.28 -15.63 -1.09
C ASP A 76 19.76 -15.21 -1.01
N ASN A 77 20.44 -15.03 -2.15
CA ASN A 77 21.86 -14.66 -2.24
C ASN A 77 22.82 -15.59 -1.47
N THR A 78 22.47 -16.87 -1.36
CA THR A 78 23.31 -17.88 -0.72
C THR A 78 24.31 -18.50 -1.70
N ALA A 79 23.99 -18.55 -3.00
CA ALA A 79 24.78 -19.24 -4.01
C ALA A 79 24.79 -18.57 -5.39
N LEU A 80 25.97 -18.53 -6.03
CA LEU A 80 26.12 -18.19 -7.43
C LEU A 80 25.74 -19.39 -8.33
N VAL A 81 24.73 -19.18 -9.15
CA VAL A 81 24.09 -20.21 -9.99
C VAL A 81 24.73 -20.25 -11.37
N THR A 82 24.92 -19.10 -12.01
CA THR A 82 25.49 -19.02 -13.36
C THR A 82 26.15 -17.66 -13.59
N LEU A 83 26.90 -17.56 -14.69
CA LEU A 83 27.45 -16.31 -15.21
C LEU A 83 27.51 -16.33 -16.73
N TYR A 84 27.49 -15.16 -17.34
CA TYR A 84 27.65 -14.99 -18.78
C TYR A 84 28.14 -13.57 -19.10
N LYS A 85 28.75 -13.40 -20.28
CA LYS A 85 29.06 -12.07 -20.80
C LYS A 85 27.84 -11.49 -21.49
N THR A 86 27.64 -10.19 -21.36
CA THR A 86 26.65 -9.45 -22.16
C THR A 86 27.04 -9.51 -23.62
N ASP A 87 26.14 -10.01 -24.46
CA ASP A 87 26.34 -10.06 -25.90
C ASP A 87 25.05 -9.62 -26.61
N TYR A 88 25.15 -8.52 -27.35
CA TYR A 88 24.05 -7.93 -28.11
C TYR A 88 24.25 -8.11 -29.62
N GLY A 89 25.19 -8.97 -30.05
CA GLY A 89 25.52 -9.21 -31.45
C GLY A 89 26.55 -8.23 -32.04
N TYR A 90 27.24 -7.45 -31.19
CA TYR A 90 28.28 -6.50 -31.60
C TYR A 90 29.67 -6.92 -31.08
N PRO A 91 30.77 -6.31 -31.56
CA PRO A 91 32.10 -6.53 -31.00
C PRO A 91 32.18 -6.20 -29.50
N ASP A 92 33.06 -6.89 -28.76
CA ASP A 92 33.22 -6.78 -27.30
C ASP A 92 33.33 -5.33 -26.77
N LYS A 93 33.97 -4.44 -27.52
CA LYS A 93 34.09 -3.02 -27.14
C LYS A 93 32.72 -2.32 -27.16
N THR A 94 31.91 -2.61 -28.17
CA THR A 94 30.56 -2.05 -28.32
C THR A 94 29.61 -2.65 -27.30
N ASN A 95 29.64 -3.98 -27.10
CA ASN A 95 28.83 -4.64 -26.08
C ASN A 95 29.09 -4.07 -24.68
N ARG A 96 30.36 -3.83 -24.31
CA ARG A 96 30.75 -3.17 -23.06
C ARG A 96 30.18 -1.77 -22.91
N LYS A 97 30.18 -0.98 -24.00
CA LYS A 97 29.60 0.37 -24.00
C LYS A 97 28.09 0.30 -23.78
N ILE A 98 27.40 -0.57 -24.50
CA ILE A 98 25.94 -0.79 -24.33
C ILE A 98 25.61 -1.19 -22.89
N ALA A 99 26.34 -2.14 -22.31
CA ALA A 99 26.11 -2.57 -20.93
C ALA A 99 26.31 -1.42 -19.93
N LYS A 100 27.32 -0.56 -20.14
CA LYS A 100 27.55 0.63 -19.32
C LYS A 100 26.40 1.63 -19.44
N ASP A 101 25.99 1.97 -20.66
CA ASP A 101 24.92 2.93 -20.92
C ASP A 101 23.58 2.43 -20.33
N LEU A 102 23.29 1.13 -20.43
CA LEU A 102 22.10 0.51 -19.80
C LEU A 102 22.16 0.58 -18.27
N LEU A 103 23.33 0.32 -17.67
CA LEU A 103 23.48 0.39 -16.23
C LEU A 103 23.30 1.82 -15.69
N GLU A 104 23.84 2.81 -16.40
CA GLU A 104 23.66 4.23 -16.07
C GLU A 104 22.18 4.63 -16.13
N ASN A 105 21.46 4.19 -17.15
CA ASN A 105 20.01 4.43 -17.26
C ASN A 105 19.24 3.80 -16.09
N ILE A 106 19.58 2.57 -15.70
CA ILE A 106 18.94 1.89 -14.55
C ILE A 106 19.21 2.68 -13.25
N GLN A 107 20.45 3.15 -13.05
CA GLN A 107 20.81 3.94 -11.88
C GLN A 107 20.08 5.29 -11.85
N GLY A 108 19.96 5.97 -12.99
CA GLY A 108 19.19 7.19 -13.12
C GLY A 108 17.71 6.99 -12.77
N LEU A 109 17.08 5.96 -13.34
CA LEU A 109 15.68 5.63 -13.05
C LEU A 109 15.44 5.25 -11.59
N ASN A 110 16.38 4.56 -10.95
CA ASN A 110 16.28 4.25 -9.52
C ASN A 110 16.35 5.52 -8.65
N ALA A 111 17.20 6.49 -9.01
CA ALA A 111 17.28 7.76 -8.30
C ALA A 111 16.00 8.60 -8.50
N GLU A 112 15.44 8.62 -9.72
CA GLU A 112 14.15 9.26 -9.99
C GLU A 112 13.01 8.60 -9.20
N LEU A 113 13.02 7.26 -9.10
CA LEU A 113 12.05 6.52 -8.31
C LEU A 113 12.14 6.86 -6.82
N GLU A 114 13.34 6.92 -6.25
CA GLU A 114 13.55 7.28 -4.84
C GLU A 114 13.00 8.69 -4.53
N VAL A 115 13.27 9.66 -5.41
CA VAL A 115 12.72 11.03 -5.27
C VAL A 115 11.19 11.02 -5.37
N ALA A 116 10.63 10.26 -6.31
CA ALA A 116 9.18 10.16 -6.48
C ALA A 116 8.49 9.50 -5.27
N GLU A 117 9.09 8.46 -4.69
CA GLU A 117 8.58 7.78 -3.49
C GLU A 117 8.60 8.70 -2.27
N LEU A 118 9.65 9.50 -2.08
CA LEU A 118 9.72 10.50 -1.01
C LEU A 118 8.64 11.58 -1.17
N ALA A 119 8.49 12.13 -2.37
CA ALA A 119 7.45 13.13 -2.66
C ALA A 119 6.04 12.56 -2.45
N MET A 120 5.80 11.32 -2.88
CA MET A 120 4.55 10.62 -2.65
C MET A 120 4.26 10.47 -1.15
N GLN A 121 5.25 10.07 -0.35
CA GLN A 121 5.08 9.88 1.09
C GLN A 121 4.77 11.21 1.81
N GLU A 122 5.39 12.31 1.39
CA GLU A 122 5.08 13.64 1.92
C GLU A 122 3.64 14.06 1.62
N GLU A 123 3.15 13.81 0.40
CA GLU A 123 1.77 14.12 0.04
C GLU A 123 0.77 13.23 0.78
N LEU A 124 1.05 11.93 0.95
CA LEU A 124 0.21 11.03 1.74
C LEU A 124 0.07 11.54 3.19
N ASN A 125 1.18 11.96 3.81
CA ASN A 125 1.14 12.49 5.17
C ASN A 125 0.25 13.75 5.28
N LYS A 126 0.25 14.63 4.26
CA LYS A 126 -0.63 15.81 4.24
C LYS A 126 -2.10 15.41 4.15
N VAL A 127 -2.41 14.45 3.29
CA VAL A 127 -3.76 13.92 3.13
C VAL A 127 -4.25 13.28 4.43
N ASP A 128 -3.40 12.51 5.12
CA ASP A 128 -3.75 11.87 6.40
C ASP A 128 -4.07 12.93 7.49
N ILE A 129 -3.27 13.99 7.58
CA ILE A 129 -3.53 15.11 8.50
C ILE A 129 -4.88 15.79 8.18
N GLU A 130 -5.21 15.95 6.90
CA GLU A 130 -6.48 16.53 6.48
C GLU A 130 -7.67 15.61 6.82
N ILE A 131 -7.52 14.30 6.62
CA ILE A 131 -8.52 13.30 7.03
C ILE A 131 -8.77 13.38 8.54
N ASP A 132 -7.71 13.38 9.36
CA ASP A 132 -7.83 13.48 10.82
C ASP A 132 -8.55 14.77 11.25
N SER A 133 -8.22 15.91 10.62
CA SER A 133 -8.91 17.18 10.85
C SER A 133 -10.39 17.12 10.52
N LEU A 134 -10.74 16.52 9.38
CA LEU A 134 -12.13 16.35 8.94
C LEU A 134 -12.90 15.43 9.89
N ASP A 135 -12.28 14.36 10.41
CA ASP A 135 -12.89 13.46 11.38
C ASP A 135 -13.20 14.16 12.71
N VAL A 136 -12.29 15.02 13.19
CA VAL A 136 -12.53 15.87 14.37
C VAL A 136 -13.71 16.81 14.14
N GLN A 137 -13.78 17.47 12.97
CA GLN A 137 -14.90 18.35 12.61
C GLN A 137 -16.22 17.58 12.54
N LEU A 138 -16.21 16.41 11.90
CA LEU A 138 -17.38 15.55 11.75
C LEU A 138 -17.92 15.11 13.12
N LYS A 139 -17.03 14.73 14.05
CA LYS A 139 -17.41 14.39 15.43
C LYS A 139 -18.05 15.57 16.16
N SER A 140 -17.49 16.78 16.03
CA SER A 140 -18.06 17.99 16.63
C SER A 140 -19.44 18.30 16.07
N LEU A 141 -19.61 18.25 14.75
CA LEU A 141 -20.90 18.52 14.09
C LEU A 141 -21.97 17.49 14.48
N LYS A 142 -21.62 16.22 14.61
CA LYS A 142 -22.54 15.18 15.13
C LYS A 142 -23.03 15.50 16.54
N ALA A 143 -22.13 15.88 17.45
CA ALA A 143 -22.50 16.25 18.81
C ALA A 143 -23.42 17.49 18.84
N GLN A 144 -23.17 18.48 17.97
CA GLN A 144 -24.05 19.64 17.84
C GLN A 144 -25.43 19.26 17.31
N ALA A 145 -25.52 18.35 16.35
CA ALA A 145 -26.79 17.85 15.83
C ALA A 145 -27.61 17.13 16.93
N GLU A 146 -26.97 16.27 17.72
CA GLU A 146 -27.61 15.58 18.86
C GLU A 146 -28.16 16.57 19.91
N LEU A 147 -27.43 17.64 20.19
CA LEU A 147 -27.88 18.70 21.09
C LEU A 147 -29.13 19.41 20.54
N VAL A 148 -29.14 19.75 19.26
CA VAL A 148 -30.27 20.40 18.59
C VAL A 148 -31.49 19.47 18.57
N GLU A 149 -31.30 18.18 18.29
CA GLU A 149 -32.38 17.19 18.36
C GLU A 149 -32.98 17.09 19.76
N SER A 150 -32.14 17.08 20.79
CA SER A 150 -32.58 17.03 22.19
C SER A 150 -33.40 18.27 22.57
N ARG A 151 -32.96 19.47 22.14
CA ARG A 151 -33.71 20.72 22.33
C ARG A 151 -35.06 20.69 21.61
N LYS A 152 -35.11 20.19 20.37
CA LYS A 152 -36.36 20.02 19.62
C LYS A 152 -37.33 19.10 20.35
N LYS A 153 -36.85 17.95 20.86
CA LYS A 153 -37.67 17.01 21.65
C LYS A 153 -38.25 17.68 22.90
N ALA A 154 -37.44 18.45 23.64
CA ALA A 154 -37.90 19.20 24.80
C ALA A 154 -39.00 20.21 24.45
N LYS A 155 -38.82 21.01 23.38
CA LYS A 155 -39.84 21.96 22.90
C LYS A 155 -41.12 21.30 22.42
N VAL A 156 -41.04 20.12 21.80
CA VAL A 156 -42.22 19.33 21.43
C VAL A 156 -43.00 18.87 22.69
N SER A 157 -42.30 18.46 23.74
CA SER A 157 -42.92 18.09 25.03
C SER A 157 -43.59 19.29 25.71
N GLU A 158 -42.90 20.43 25.77
CA GLU A 158 -43.42 21.69 26.31
C GLU A 158 -44.69 22.14 25.55
N ARG A 159 -44.69 22.04 24.22
CA ARG A 159 -45.88 22.32 23.41
C ARG A 159 -47.06 21.43 23.83
N LYS A 160 -46.84 20.13 24.03
CA LYS A 160 -47.89 19.20 24.45
C LYS A 160 -48.46 19.56 25.83
N SER A 161 -47.62 19.91 26.79
CA SER A 161 -48.09 20.27 28.14
C SER A 161 -48.93 21.55 28.16
N LEU A 162 -48.58 22.54 27.34
CA LEU A 162 -49.37 23.77 27.17
C LEU A 162 -50.77 23.50 26.61
N PHE A 163 -50.88 22.61 25.61
CA PHE A 163 -52.17 22.17 25.09
C PHE A 163 -53.01 21.46 26.16
N THR A 164 -52.41 20.54 26.92
CA THR A 164 -53.10 19.84 28.01
C THR A 164 -53.61 20.81 29.07
N LYS A 165 -52.78 21.76 29.52
CA LYS A 165 -53.16 22.78 30.51
C LYS A 165 -54.33 23.64 30.03
N THR A 166 -54.32 24.02 28.75
CA THR A 166 -55.43 24.78 28.16
C THR A 166 -56.71 23.94 28.10
N ARG A 167 -56.58 22.65 27.77
CA ARG A 167 -57.72 21.72 27.71
C ARG A 167 -58.36 21.52 29.08
N THR A 168 -57.56 21.29 30.13
CA THR A 168 -58.08 21.10 31.49
C THR A 168 -58.83 22.32 32.01
N VAL A 169 -58.32 23.54 31.74
CA VAL A 169 -59.03 24.77 32.12
C VAL A 169 -60.35 24.90 31.34
N LYS A 170 -60.39 24.56 30.05
CA LYS A 170 -61.65 24.54 29.28
C LYS A 170 -62.65 23.54 29.84
N GLU A 171 -62.20 22.34 30.20
CA GLU A 171 -63.03 21.30 30.83
C GLU A 171 -63.59 21.78 32.19
N GLU A 172 -62.79 22.48 33.00
CA GLU A 172 -63.25 23.08 34.26
C GLU A 172 -64.27 24.20 34.06
N ILE A 173 -64.03 25.12 33.11
CA ILE A 173 -64.99 26.17 32.75
C ILE A 173 -66.31 25.54 32.31
N GLU A 174 -66.26 24.53 31.44
CA GLU A 174 -67.46 23.84 30.96
C GLU A 174 -68.22 23.19 32.12
N LYS A 175 -67.51 22.56 33.06
CA LYS A 175 -68.10 22.00 34.29
C LYS A 175 -68.83 23.08 35.10
N PHE A 176 -68.16 24.20 35.41
CA PHE A 176 -68.76 25.27 36.20
C PHE A 176 -69.91 25.97 35.48
N ALA A 177 -69.81 26.18 34.16
CA ALA A 177 -70.88 26.73 33.34
C ALA A 177 -72.12 25.82 33.36
N LYS A 178 -71.94 24.51 33.19
CA LYS A 178 -73.03 23.53 33.33
C LYS A 178 -73.67 23.57 34.71
N MET A 179 -72.88 23.70 35.79
CA MET A 179 -73.42 23.82 37.14
C MET A 179 -74.26 25.09 37.32
N LEU A 180 -73.75 26.24 36.85
CA LEU A 180 -74.42 27.55 36.96
C LEU A 180 -75.74 27.59 36.18
N CYS A 181 -75.73 27.11 34.93
CA CYS A 181 -76.91 27.17 34.06
C CYS A 181 -77.98 26.12 34.40
N ASN A 182 -77.64 25.06 35.14
CA ASN A 182 -78.55 23.96 35.48
C ASN A 182 -79.45 24.27 36.69
N SER A 183 -80.04 25.47 36.70
CA SER A 183 -80.96 25.97 37.74
C SER A 183 -82.25 25.14 37.80
N ILE A 184 -82.88 25.10 38.97
CA ILE A 184 -84.16 24.42 39.19
C ILE A 184 -85.25 25.08 38.33
N GLU A 185 -85.31 26.41 38.28
CA GLU A 185 -86.28 27.17 37.49
C GLU A 185 -86.17 26.81 36.00
N TYR A 186 -84.96 26.83 35.44
CA TYR A 186 -84.73 26.42 34.05
C TYR A 186 -85.16 24.96 33.78
N LYS A 187 -84.95 24.04 34.73
CA LYS A 187 -85.41 22.64 34.58
C LYS A 187 -86.94 22.50 34.61
N VAL A 188 -87.64 23.39 35.31
CA VAL A 188 -89.10 23.43 35.33
C VAL A 188 -89.59 23.96 33.98
N ASP A 189 -89.05 25.09 33.51
CA ASP A 189 -89.39 25.68 32.21
C ASP A 189 -89.18 24.71 31.04
N VAL A 190 -88.07 23.95 31.04
CA VAL A 190 -87.78 22.94 29.99
C VAL A 190 -88.74 21.74 30.03
N LYS A 191 -89.35 21.43 31.18
CA LYS A 191 -90.35 20.34 31.29
C LYS A 191 -91.75 20.78 30.89
N GLU A 192 -92.01 22.08 30.92
CA GLU A 192 -93.27 22.69 30.51
C GLU A 192 -93.31 23.02 29.01
N MET A 193 -92.17 22.95 28.30
CA MET A 193 -92.07 22.93 26.83
C MET A 193 -92.29 21.52 26.26
#